data_AF-A0A972XYU1-F1
#
_entry.id   AF-A0A972XYU1-F1
#
_cell.length_a   1.000
_cell.length_b   1.000
_cell.length_c   1.000
_cell.angle_alpha   90.00
_cell.angle_beta   90.00
_cell.angle_gamma   90.00
#
_symmetry.space_group_name_H-M   'P 1'
#
loop_
_entity.id
_entity.type
_entity.pdbx_description
1 polymer ?
#
loop_
_entity_poly.entity_id
_entity_poly.type
_entity_poly.pdbx_seq_one_letter_code
_entity_poly.pdbx_strand_id
1 'polypeptide(L)'
;MNQVYCGCGLYHIYISILKAIDDKKNGRKALLVVINDRTKNIETLIEPLRSLDLFEEVLSVESYTLFKGLKKRLGIFKYFFGRAKAIKKEFEERNPQILEWDAFIANAEINLYHVVKSRAYFIIKYPNNNFRMMEEGTGTYVQTLSWSQRVLRKYLMNYPMLMGYDNNFSEVLVQFPDQIKSPILRKKAVELNLEELEVNMTEEEIQRVVSVFQESKSICTMTRRKRLFLHNL
;
A
#
# COMPACT_ATOMS: atom_id res chain seq x y z
N MET A 1 -12.37 -8.83 -10.39
CA MET A 1 -10.91 -8.67 -10.59
C MET A 1 -10.22 -8.92 -9.27
N ASN A 2 -9.07 -9.59 -9.29
CA ASN A 2 -8.28 -9.83 -8.08
C ASN A 2 -7.76 -8.51 -7.50
N GLN A 3 -7.39 -8.52 -6.23
CA GLN A 3 -7.00 -7.33 -5.47
C GLN A 3 -5.63 -7.55 -4.84
N VAL A 4 -4.75 -6.56 -4.94
CA VAL A 4 -3.45 -6.54 -4.26
C VAL A 4 -3.42 -5.33 -3.35
N TYR A 5 -3.15 -5.54 -2.06
CA TYR A 5 -3.00 -4.46 -1.08
C TYR A 5 -1.54 -4.37 -0.65
N CYS A 6 -0.87 -3.23 -0.86
CA CYS A 6 0.55 -3.08 -0.50
C CYS A 6 0.79 -1.91 0.46
N GLY A 7 1.15 -2.23 1.70
CA GLY A 7 1.32 -1.25 2.78
C GLY A 7 2.38 -1.67 3.79
N CYS A 8 2.75 -0.75 4.70
CA CYS A 8 3.78 -0.99 5.71
C CYS A 8 3.36 -0.69 7.16
N GLY A 9 2.09 -0.38 7.43
CA GLY A 9 1.64 0.17 8.71
C GLY A 9 0.38 -0.51 9.19
N LEU A 10 0.10 -0.44 10.50
CA LEU A 10 -1.07 -1.08 11.10
C LEU A 10 -2.38 -0.57 10.52
N TYR A 11 -2.47 0.74 10.31
CA TYR A 11 -3.63 1.35 9.64
C TYR A 11 -3.83 0.81 8.21
N HIS A 12 -2.75 0.60 7.46
CA HIS A 12 -2.83 0.02 6.12
C HIS A 12 -3.31 -1.43 6.16
N ILE A 13 -2.80 -2.22 7.11
CA ILE A 13 -3.22 -3.61 7.32
C ILE A 13 -4.70 -3.64 7.69
N TYR A 14 -5.13 -2.79 8.62
CA TYR A 14 -6.52 -2.68 9.05
C TYR A 14 -7.46 -2.40 7.87
N ILE A 15 -7.20 -1.35 7.08
CA ILE A 15 -8.03 -1.05 5.90
C ILE A 15 -7.99 -2.20 4.89
N SER A 16 -6.83 -2.84 4.71
CA SER A 16 -6.70 -3.96 3.78
C SER A 16 -7.56 -5.15 4.21
N ILE A 17 -7.67 -5.41 5.52
CA ILE A 17 -8.57 -6.43 6.07
C ILE A 17 -10.01 -6.08 5.78
N LEU A 18 -10.45 -4.86 6.12
CA LEU A 18 -11.83 -4.40 5.87
C LEU A 18 -12.20 -4.54 4.39
N LYS A 19 -11.31 -4.08 3.51
CA LYS A 19 -11.50 -4.19 2.06
C LYS A 19 -11.46 -5.62 1.56
N ALA A 20 -10.64 -6.49 2.13
CA ALA A 20 -10.58 -7.90 1.75
C ALA A 20 -11.82 -8.70 2.19
N ILE A 21 -12.45 -8.34 3.32
CA ILE A 21 -13.74 -8.88 3.73
C ILE A 21 -14.80 -8.55 2.67
N ASP A 22 -14.90 -7.27 2.29
CA ASP A 22 -15.78 -6.83 1.21
C ASP A 22 -15.47 -7.54 -0.12
N ASP A 23 -14.19 -7.66 -0.49
CA ASP A 23 -13.78 -8.37 -1.70
C ASP A 23 -14.20 -9.84 -1.69
N LYS A 24 -13.99 -10.56 -0.58
CA LYS A 24 -14.37 -11.96 -0.41
C LYS A 24 -15.89 -12.13 -0.53
N LYS A 25 -16.68 -11.24 0.09
CA LYS A 25 -18.16 -11.20 -0.04
C LYS A 25 -18.61 -11.04 -1.50
N ASN A 26 -17.82 -10.31 -2.29
CA ASN A 26 -18.04 -10.11 -3.73
C ASN A 26 -17.34 -11.16 -4.63
N GLY A 27 -16.84 -12.27 -4.07
CA GLY A 27 -16.17 -13.34 -4.83
C GLY A 27 -14.83 -12.95 -5.45
N ARG A 28 -14.20 -11.86 -4.98
CA ARG A 28 -12.87 -11.40 -5.41
C ARG A 28 -11.80 -11.97 -4.49
N LYS A 29 -10.66 -12.33 -5.09
CA LYS A 29 -9.48 -12.80 -4.36
C LYS A 29 -8.56 -11.65 -3.99
N ALA A 30 -7.95 -11.69 -2.81
CA ALA A 30 -7.05 -10.65 -2.33
C ALA A 30 -5.66 -11.20 -1.99
N LEU A 31 -4.61 -10.42 -2.27
CA LEU A 31 -3.23 -10.67 -1.87
C LEU A 31 -2.77 -9.49 -1.00
N LEU A 32 -2.18 -9.76 0.16
CA LEU A 32 -1.62 -8.72 1.02
C LEU A 32 -0.09 -8.72 0.89
N VAL A 33 0.49 -7.56 0.57
CA VAL A 33 1.93 -7.34 0.55
C VAL A 33 2.30 -6.38 1.68
N VAL A 34 2.92 -6.90 2.72
CA VAL A 34 3.41 -6.16 3.88
C VAL A 34 4.87 -5.77 3.67
N ILE A 35 5.15 -4.48 3.59
CA ILE A 35 6.52 -3.97 3.59
C ILE A 35 7.04 -3.96 5.04
N ASN A 36 7.99 -4.84 5.33
CA ASN A 36 8.45 -5.17 6.69
C ASN A 36 9.54 -4.25 7.25
N ASP A 37 10.25 -3.53 6.39
CA ASP A 37 11.48 -2.84 6.74
C ASP A 37 11.29 -1.36 7.16
N ARG A 38 10.07 -1.00 7.53
CA ARG A 38 9.69 0.36 7.98
C ARG A 38 9.10 0.40 9.38
N THR A 39 8.18 -0.51 9.68
CA THR A 39 7.44 -0.53 10.95
C THR A 39 7.97 -1.67 11.81
N LYS A 40 8.43 -1.33 13.01
CA LYS A 40 9.01 -2.30 13.94
C LYS A 40 7.98 -3.39 14.26
N ASN A 41 8.42 -4.64 14.24
CA ASN A 41 7.63 -5.83 14.58
C ASN A 41 6.39 -6.07 13.71
N ILE A 42 6.25 -5.42 12.55
CA ILE A 42 5.08 -5.62 11.67
C ILE A 42 4.99 -7.08 11.18
N GLU A 43 6.13 -7.77 11.07
CA GLU A 43 6.22 -9.18 10.69
C GLU A 43 5.54 -10.13 11.68
N THR A 44 5.38 -9.71 12.94
CA THR A 44 4.68 -10.52 13.95
C THR A 44 3.19 -10.69 13.62
N LEU A 45 2.66 -9.91 12.68
CA LEU A 45 1.28 -10.01 12.21
C LEU A 45 1.11 -10.97 11.03
N ILE A 46 2.17 -11.46 10.39
CA ILE A 46 2.04 -12.25 9.16
C ILE A 46 1.25 -13.55 9.39
N GLU A 47 1.59 -14.33 10.41
CA GLU A 47 0.87 -15.57 10.71
C GLU A 47 -0.57 -15.34 11.18
N PRO A 48 -0.86 -14.40 12.11
CA PRO A 48 -2.24 -14.04 12.43
C PRO A 48 -3.04 -13.53 11.22
N LEU A 49 -2.42 -12.82 10.27
CA LEU A 49 -3.11 -12.37 9.05
C LEU A 49 -3.43 -13.53 8.11
N ARG A 50 -2.56 -14.54 8.02
CA ARG A 50 -2.81 -15.76 7.23
C ARG A 50 -3.98 -16.57 7.79
N SER A 51 -4.11 -16.64 9.12
CA SER A 51 -5.20 -17.38 9.77
C SER A 51 -6.59 -16.74 9.57
N LEU A 52 -6.66 -15.50 9.07
CA LEU A 52 -7.93 -14.87 8.71
C LEU A 52 -8.60 -15.51 7.47
N ASP A 53 -7.85 -16.24 6.63
CA ASP A 53 -8.38 -16.81 5.37
C ASP A 53 -9.03 -15.73 4.47
N LEU A 54 -8.59 -14.47 4.59
CA LEU A 54 -9.08 -13.35 3.77
C LEU A 54 -8.22 -13.11 2.54
N PHE A 55 -6.95 -13.50 2.63
CA PHE A 55 -5.97 -13.32 1.59
C PHE A 55 -5.55 -14.68 1.08
N GLU A 56 -5.37 -14.80 -0.23
CA GLU A 56 -4.76 -15.98 -0.85
C GLU A 56 -3.34 -16.20 -0.31
N GLU A 57 -2.64 -15.10 0.02
CA GLU A 57 -1.35 -15.10 0.73
C GLU A 57 -1.07 -13.73 1.36
N VAL A 58 -0.20 -13.72 2.38
CA VAL A 58 0.36 -12.54 3.00
C VAL A 58 1.88 -12.54 2.79
N LEU A 59 2.35 -11.71 1.85
CA LEU A 59 3.76 -11.59 1.51
C LEU A 59 4.44 -10.54 2.38
N SER A 60 5.48 -10.93 3.11
CA SER A 60 6.41 -10.00 3.76
C SER A 60 7.52 -9.63 2.78
N VAL A 61 7.75 -8.34 2.52
CA VAL A 61 8.76 -7.86 1.56
C VAL A 61 9.59 -6.69 2.09
N GLU A 62 10.88 -6.66 1.76
CA GLU A 62 11.76 -5.51 1.98
C GLU A 62 11.62 -4.49 0.85
N SER A 63 11.71 -3.20 1.16
CA SER A 63 11.60 -2.15 0.15
C SER A 63 12.26 -0.81 0.49
N TYR A 64 12.00 -0.23 1.66
CA TYR A 64 12.57 1.08 2.00
C TYR A 64 14.10 1.04 2.08
N THR A 65 14.63 0.00 2.70
CA THR A 65 16.05 -0.20 2.92
C THR A 65 16.79 -0.47 1.62
N LEU A 66 16.16 -1.21 0.69
CA LEU A 66 16.72 -1.53 -0.63
C LEU A 66 17.15 -0.27 -1.38
N PHE A 67 16.26 0.72 -1.40
CA PHE A 67 16.46 1.91 -2.21
C PHE A 67 17.27 3.02 -1.52
N LYS A 68 17.69 2.80 -0.27
CA LYS A 68 18.61 3.68 0.45
C LYS A 68 19.99 3.63 -0.21
N GLY A 69 20.51 4.78 -0.63
CA GLY A 69 21.82 4.86 -1.28
C GLY A 69 21.89 4.34 -2.72
N LEU A 70 20.77 3.95 -3.34
CA LEU A 70 20.73 3.43 -4.72
C LEU A 70 21.43 4.35 -5.74
N LYS A 71 21.24 5.67 -5.63
CA LYS A 71 21.90 6.65 -6.51
C LYS A 71 23.43 6.61 -6.38
N LYS A 72 23.94 6.41 -5.16
CA LYS A 72 25.38 6.30 -4.89
C LYS A 72 25.95 5.00 -5.47
N ARG A 73 25.23 3.88 -5.32
CA ARG A 73 25.64 2.57 -5.86
C ARG A 73 25.65 2.53 -7.39
N LEU A 74 24.64 3.10 -8.03
CA LEU A 74 24.53 3.07 -9.51
C LEU A 74 25.41 4.13 -10.19
N GLY A 75 25.70 5.25 -9.52
CA GLY A 75 26.23 6.44 -10.15
C GLY A 75 25.16 7.25 -10.88
N ILE A 76 25.41 8.54 -11.13
CA ILE A 76 24.41 9.49 -11.63
C ILE A 76 23.82 9.05 -12.98
N PHE A 77 24.67 8.75 -13.97
CA PHE A 77 24.20 8.37 -15.31
C PHE A 77 23.31 7.13 -15.30
N LYS A 78 23.76 6.02 -14.69
CA LYS A 78 22.95 4.80 -14.59
C LYS A 78 21.70 5.00 -13.73
N TYR A 79 21.74 5.90 -12.75
CA TYR A 79 20.54 6.25 -11.97
C TYR A 79 19.50 7.04 -12.78
N PHE A 80 19.91 7.80 -13.80
CA PHE A 80 18.95 8.52 -14.65
C PHE A 80 18.36 7.61 -15.72
N PHE A 81 19.16 6.78 -16.39
CA PHE A 81 18.70 5.99 -17.54
C PHE A 81 18.37 4.52 -17.23
N GLY A 82 18.95 3.95 -16.16
CA GLY A 82 18.83 2.53 -15.80
C GLY A 82 18.06 2.26 -14.52
N ARG A 83 17.49 3.29 -13.88
CA ARG A 83 16.90 3.15 -12.54
C ARG A 83 15.69 2.25 -12.49
N ALA A 84 14.80 2.26 -13.48
CA ALA A 84 13.63 1.38 -13.48
C ALA A 84 14.05 -0.10 -13.46
N LYS A 85 14.99 -0.47 -14.33
CA LYS A 85 15.58 -1.82 -14.37
C LYS A 85 16.29 -2.18 -13.06
N ALA A 86 17.05 -1.25 -12.48
CA ALA A 86 17.74 -1.48 -11.22
C ALA A 86 16.77 -1.67 -10.05
N ILE A 87 15.70 -0.87 -9.97
CA ILE A 87 14.66 -1.01 -8.96
C ILE A 87 13.97 -2.37 -9.07
N LYS A 88 13.57 -2.76 -10.29
CA LYS A 88 12.96 -4.07 -10.54
C LYS A 88 13.87 -5.19 -10.09
N LYS A 89 15.13 -5.18 -10.55
CA LYS A 89 16.12 -6.20 -10.23
C LYS A 89 16.38 -6.30 -8.71
N GLU A 90 16.70 -5.19 -8.05
CA GLU A 90 17.00 -5.22 -6.60
C GLU A 90 15.79 -5.67 -5.78
N PHE A 91 14.57 -5.31 -6.19
CA PHE A 91 13.35 -5.73 -5.50
C PHE A 91 13.10 -7.24 -5.66
N GLU A 92 13.22 -7.77 -6.87
CA GLU A 92 13.01 -9.21 -7.16
C GLU A 92 14.10 -10.09 -6.52
N GLU A 93 15.36 -9.64 -6.49
CA GLU A 93 16.47 -10.37 -5.86
C GLU A 93 16.32 -10.48 -4.33
N ARG A 94 15.70 -9.48 -3.69
CA ARG A 94 15.52 -9.45 -2.23
C ARG A 94 14.19 -10.04 -1.78
N ASN A 95 13.23 -10.11 -2.69
CA ASN A 95 11.88 -10.61 -2.43
C ASN A 95 11.51 -11.68 -3.48
N PRO A 96 12.26 -12.78 -3.63
CA PRO A 96 12.02 -13.77 -4.68
C PRO A 96 10.60 -14.35 -4.64
N GLN A 97 10.00 -14.46 -3.44
CA GLN A 97 8.62 -14.92 -3.23
C GLN A 97 7.57 -14.09 -3.99
N ILE A 98 7.85 -12.83 -4.35
CA ILE A 98 6.92 -12.01 -5.13
C ILE A 98 6.72 -12.55 -6.56
N LEU A 99 7.71 -13.29 -7.07
CA LEU A 99 7.70 -13.82 -8.44
C LEU A 99 6.73 -15.00 -8.60
N GLU A 100 6.49 -15.74 -7.51
CA GLU A 100 5.50 -16.83 -7.48
C GLU A 100 4.07 -16.30 -7.71
N TRP A 101 3.85 -15.03 -7.40
CA TRP A 101 2.57 -14.34 -7.52
C TRP A 101 2.49 -13.39 -8.73
N ASP A 102 3.46 -13.41 -9.64
CA ASP A 102 3.55 -12.47 -10.77
C ASP A 102 2.28 -12.47 -11.63
N ALA A 103 1.76 -13.66 -11.96
CA ALA A 103 0.53 -13.81 -12.73
C ALA A 103 -0.71 -13.29 -11.99
N PHE A 104 -0.78 -13.49 -10.66
CA PHE A 104 -1.87 -12.97 -9.85
C PHE A 104 -1.84 -11.44 -9.86
N ILE A 105 -0.66 -10.85 -9.58
CA ILE A 105 -0.49 -9.41 -9.47
C ILE A 105 -0.72 -8.74 -10.83
N ALA A 106 -0.22 -9.31 -11.93
CA ALA A 106 -0.41 -8.78 -13.28
C ALA A 106 -1.89 -8.71 -13.71
N ASN A 107 -2.77 -9.50 -13.10
CA ASN A 107 -4.21 -9.53 -13.39
C ASN A 107 -5.07 -8.95 -12.25
N ALA A 108 -4.47 -8.17 -11.36
CA ALA A 108 -5.14 -7.58 -10.21
C ALA A 108 -5.29 -6.05 -10.33
N GLU A 109 -6.20 -5.50 -9.54
CA GLU A 109 -6.12 -4.10 -9.14
C GLU A 109 -5.10 -3.94 -8.02
N ILE A 110 -4.23 -2.95 -8.13
CA ILE A 110 -3.15 -2.75 -7.17
C ILE A 110 -3.43 -1.51 -6.32
N ASN A 111 -3.79 -1.76 -5.07
CA ASN A 111 -4.08 -0.78 -4.03
C ASN A 111 -2.79 -0.47 -3.26
N LEU A 112 -2.22 0.71 -3.52
CA LEU A 112 -0.95 1.13 -2.93
C LEU A 112 -1.15 2.17 -1.83
N TYR A 113 -0.75 1.81 -0.61
CA TYR A 113 -0.60 2.76 0.49
C TYR A 113 0.77 3.43 0.40
N HIS A 114 0.84 4.72 0.68
CA HIS A 114 2.08 5.50 0.62
C HIS A 114 2.81 5.33 -0.73
N VAL A 115 2.26 5.89 -1.80
CA VAL A 115 2.80 5.74 -3.18
C VAL A 115 4.08 6.56 -3.34
N VAL A 116 5.18 6.07 -2.77
CA VAL A 116 6.52 6.66 -2.86
C VAL A 116 7.52 5.67 -3.46
N LYS A 117 8.81 5.99 -3.41
CA LYS A 117 9.88 5.21 -4.05
C LYS A 117 9.85 3.72 -3.69
N SER A 118 9.50 3.36 -2.46
CA SER A 118 9.38 1.97 -2.02
C SER A 118 8.28 1.17 -2.75
N ARG A 119 7.28 1.82 -3.33
CA ARG A 119 6.23 1.14 -4.11
C ARG A 119 6.44 1.26 -5.62
N ALA A 120 7.51 1.92 -6.04
CA ALA A 120 7.78 2.15 -7.46
C ALA A 120 7.93 0.83 -8.24
N TYR A 121 8.37 -0.24 -7.58
CA TYR A 121 8.44 -1.59 -8.16
C TYR A 121 7.14 -1.97 -8.88
N PHE A 122 5.99 -1.86 -8.20
CA PHE A 122 4.71 -2.28 -8.75
C PHE A 122 4.34 -1.48 -10.01
N ILE A 123 4.54 -0.16 -9.97
CA ILE A 123 4.21 0.72 -11.10
C ILE A 123 5.15 0.46 -12.29
N ILE A 124 6.43 0.15 -12.03
CA ILE A 124 7.43 -0.16 -13.05
C ILE A 124 7.18 -1.53 -13.68
N LYS A 125 6.88 -2.54 -12.85
CA LYS A 125 6.74 -3.94 -13.27
C LYS A 125 5.39 -4.19 -13.95
N TYR A 126 4.32 -3.57 -13.44
CA TYR A 126 2.93 -3.80 -13.86
C TYR A 126 2.30 -2.50 -14.41
N PRO A 127 2.88 -1.88 -15.47
CA PRO A 127 2.45 -0.56 -15.91
C PRO A 127 1.02 -0.50 -16.44
N ASN A 128 0.48 -1.64 -16.89
CA ASN A 128 -0.84 -1.76 -17.49
C ASN A 128 -1.96 -2.06 -16.48
N ASN A 129 -1.63 -2.29 -15.22
CA ASN A 129 -2.62 -2.54 -14.18
C ASN A 129 -3.38 -1.27 -13.82
N ASN A 130 -4.61 -1.44 -13.34
CA ASN A 130 -5.31 -0.37 -12.64
C ASN A 130 -4.72 -0.22 -11.23
N PHE A 131 -4.36 1.01 -10.86
CA PHE A 131 -3.88 1.33 -9.53
C PHE A 131 -4.89 2.20 -8.78
N ARG A 132 -4.98 1.98 -7.48
CA ARG A 132 -5.66 2.87 -6.53
C ARG A 132 -4.66 3.34 -5.51
N MET A 133 -4.69 4.63 -5.20
CA MET A 133 -3.95 5.15 -4.06
C MET A 133 -4.85 5.06 -2.82
N MET A 134 -4.38 4.39 -1.78
CA MET A 134 -5.09 4.30 -0.50
C MET A 134 -4.59 5.37 0.47
N GLU A 135 -5.47 5.86 1.34
CA GLU A 135 -5.13 6.76 2.42
C GLU A 135 -4.05 6.18 3.35
N GLU A 136 -2.99 6.95 3.58
CA GLU A 136 -1.97 6.69 4.61
C GLU A 136 -2.20 7.53 5.89
N GLY A 137 -3.07 8.54 5.80
CA GLY A 137 -3.30 9.57 6.81
C GLY A 137 -3.01 10.98 6.26
N THR A 138 -2.62 11.91 7.12
CA THR A 138 -2.47 13.35 6.81
C THR A 138 -1.60 13.65 5.59
N GLY A 139 -0.56 12.84 5.34
CA GLY A 139 0.31 12.95 4.18
C GLY A 139 -0.43 12.91 2.84
N THR A 140 -1.52 12.15 2.76
CA THR A 140 -2.35 12.00 1.56
C THR A 140 -3.05 13.30 1.16
N TYR A 141 -3.42 14.12 2.14
CA TYR A 141 -4.17 15.36 1.93
C TYR A 141 -3.26 16.53 1.58
N VAL A 142 -2.03 16.56 2.11
CA VAL A 142 -1.10 17.69 1.92
C VAL A 142 -0.15 17.53 0.74
N GLN A 143 -0.02 16.32 0.18
CA GLN A 143 0.92 16.04 -0.90
C GLN A 143 0.60 16.86 -2.16
N THR A 144 1.66 17.42 -2.75
CA THR A 144 1.60 18.13 -4.02
C THR A 144 2.86 17.80 -4.83
N LEU A 145 2.73 17.75 -6.15
CA LEU A 145 3.85 17.53 -7.05
C LEU A 145 3.79 18.56 -8.16
N SER A 146 4.85 19.36 -8.32
CA SER A 146 4.86 20.42 -9.33
C SER A 146 4.81 19.83 -10.74
N TRP A 147 4.31 20.60 -11.71
CA TRP A 147 4.32 20.19 -13.11
C TRP A 147 5.73 19.87 -13.62
N SER A 148 6.72 20.70 -13.27
CA SER A 148 8.12 20.46 -13.66
C SER A 148 8.68 19.15 -13.09
N GLN A 149 8.37 18.81 -11.84
CA GLN A 149 8.77 17.54 -11.24
C GLN A 149 8.10 16.34 -11.91
N ARG A 150 6.83 16.48 -12.32
CA ARG A 150 6.10 15.44 -13.07
C ARG A 150 6.74 15.18 -14.42
N VAL A 151 7.02 16.24 -15.18
CA VAL A 151 7.67 16.14 -16.49
C VAL A 151 9.07 15.54 -16.35
N LEU A 152 9.87 16.01 -15.38
CA LEU A 152 11.19 15.47 -15.11
C LEU A 152 11.15 13.96 -14.82
N ARG A 153 10.27 13.51 -13.93
CA ARG A 153 10.16 12.09 -13.59
C ARG A 153 9.72 11.26 -14.80
N LYS A 154 8.61 11.66 -15.44
CA LYS A 154 7.99 10.86 -16.50
C LYS A 154 8.82 10.82 -17.78
N TYR A 155 9.26 11.97 -18.28
CA TYR A 155 9.84 12.06 -19.62
C TYR A 155 11.37 12.07 -19.63
N LEU A 156 12.01 12.68 -18.62
CA LEU A 156 13.48 12.77 -18.59
C LEU A 156 14.12 11.61 -17.83
N MET A 157 13.46 11.09 -16.79
CA MET A 157 13.98 10.01 -15.96
C MET A 157 13.36 8.64 -16.25
N ASN A 158 12.36 8.57 -17.15
CA ASN A 158 11.56 7.38 -17.40
C ASN A 158 11.15 6.65 -16.10
N TYR A 159 10.64 7.44 -15.15
CA TYR A 159 10.36 7.02 -13.79
C TYR A 159 8.93 7.41 -13.41
N PRO A 160 8.20 6.56 -12.64
CA PRO A 160 6.86 6.91 -12.19
C PRO A 160 6.81 8.27 -11.50
N MET A 161 5.74 9.02 -11.73
CA MET A 161 5.52 10.28 -11.04
C MET A 161 5.33 10.07 -9.54
N LEU A 162 4.76 8.92 -9.15
CA LEU A 162 4.39 8.54 -7.78
C LEU A 162 3.24 9.42 -7.24
N MET A 163 2.87 9.21 -5.96
CA MET A 163 1.86 10.01 -5.25
C MET A 163 0.48 10.03 -5.95
N GLY A 164 0.14 8.97 -6.70
CA GLY A 164 -1.13 8.86 -7.44
C GLY A 164 -1.25 9.72 -8.70
N TYR A 165 -0.18 10.41 -9.12
CA TYR A 165 -0.22 11.26 -10.32
C TYR A 165 -0.10 10.47 -11.62
N ASP A 166 0.42 9.23 -11.59
CA ASP A 166 0.54 8.38 -12.77
C ASP A 166 -0.84 8.12 -13.40
N ASN A 167 -0.86 7.98 -14.73
CA ASN A 167 -2.11 7.90 -15.49
C ASN A 167 -2.90 6.61 -15.19
N ASN A 168 -2.21 5.55 -14.78
CA ASN A 168 -2.78 4.27 -14.41
C ASN A 168 -3.37 4.26 -12.99
N PHE A 169 -3.25 5.36 -12.24
CA PHE A 169 -4.05 5.55 -11.02
C PHE A 169 -5.40 6.12 -11.38
N SER A 170 -6.44 5.29 -11.26
CA SER A 170 -7.82 5.69 -11.48
C SER A 170 -8.35 6.52 -10.32
N GLU A 171 -8.11 6.07 -9.09
CA GLU A 171 -8.73 6.61 -7.89
C GLU A 171 -7.74 6.86 -6.75
N VAL A 172 -8.12 7.80 -5.88
CA VAL A 172 -7.48 8.08 -4.59
C VAL A 172 -8.54 7.89 -3.50
N LEU A 173 -8.51 6.75 -2.82
CA LEU A 173 -9.46 6.39 -1.78
C LEU A 173 -9.07 7.06 -0.46
N VAL A 174 -9.88 8.00 0.02
CA VAL A 174 -9.67 8.79 1.25
C VAL A 174 -10.97 9.06 1.98
N GLN A 175 -10.92 9.18 3.31
CA GLN A 175 -12.09 9.51 4.11
C GLN A 175 -12.64 10.91 3.80
N PHE A 176 -11.78 11.88 3.45
CA PHE A 176 -12.22 13.27 3.18
C PHE A 176 -11.76 13.78 1.80
N PRO A 177 -12.41 13.37 0.69
CA PRO A 177 -12.01 13.73 -0.68
C PRO A 177 -11.74 15.23 -0.90
N ASP A 178 -12.62 16.08 -0.37
CA ASP A 178 -12.55 17.54 -0.56
C ASP A 178 -11.33 18.19 0.12
N GLN A 179 -10.74 17.52 1.12
CA GLN A 179 -9.58 18.03 1.85
C GLN A 179 -8.25 17.80 1.11
N ILE A 180 -8.25 17.05 0.00
CA ILE A 180 -7.03 16.86 -0.79
C ILE A 180 -6.59 18.19 -1.40
N LYS A 181 -5.38 18.64 -1.07
CA LYS A 181 -4.82 19.92 -1.54
C LYS A 181 -4.57 19.96 -3.03
N SER A 182 -4.13 18.86 -3.63
CA SER A 182 -3.83 18.80 -5.06
C SER A 182 -5.10 18.75 -5.89
N PRO A 183 -5.37 19.74 -6.78
CA PRO A 183 -6.57 19.71 -7.62
C PRO A 183 -6.63 18.50 -8.56
N ILE A 184 -5.47 17.95 -8.92
CA ILE A 184 -5.39 16.79 -9.83
C ILE A 184 -5.75 15.51 -9.11
N LEU A 185 -5.27 15.34 -7.87
CA LEU A 185 -5.62 14.17 -7.07
C LEU A 185 -7.04 14.27 -6.54
N ARG A 186 -7.52 15.47 -6.19
CA ARG A 186 -8.91 15.70 -5.77
C ARG A 186 -9.92 15.25 -6.83
N LYS A 187 -9.62 15.46 -8.12
CA LYS A 187 -10.47 14.95 -9.23
C LYS A 187 -10.56 13.43 -9.33
N LYS A 188 -9.59 12.71 -8.74
CA LYS A 188 -9.57 11.25 -8.66
C LYS A 188 -10.05 10.75 -7.29
N ALA A 189 -10.37 11.66 -6.38
CA ALA A 189 -10.65 11.31 -5.00
C ALA A 189 -12.04 10.69 -4.90
N VAL A 190 -12.10 9.55 -4.23
CA VAL A 190 -13.35 8.83 -3.92
C VAL A 190 -13.36 8.59 -2.42
N GLU A 191 -14.54 8.74 -1.82
CA GLU A 191 -14.72 8.57 -0.39
C GLU A 191 -14.45 7.12 0.02
N LEU A 192 -13.58 6.94 1.02
CA LEU A 192 -13.35 5.70 1.71
C LEU A 192 -14.17 5.71 2.99
N ASN A 193 -15.41 5.23 2.90
CA ASN A 193 -16.32 5.14 4.05
C ASN A 193 -15.94 3.95 4.93
N LEU A 194 -15.16 4.20 5.98
CA LEU A 194 -14.74 3.14 6.92
C LEU A 194 -15.90 2.64 7.77
N GLU A 195 -16.84 3.51 8.13
CA GLU A 195 -18.02 3.13 8.93
C GLU A 195 -18.86 2.12 8.16
N GLU A 196 -19.08 2.33 6.86
CA GLU A 196 -19.80 1.38 6.02
C GLU A 196 -19.07 0.03 5.91
N LEU A 197 -17.73 0.05 5.78
CA LEU A 197 -16.94 -1.19 5.76
C LEU A 197 -17.00 -1.93 7.11
N GLU A 198 -17.09 -1.21 8.22
CA GLU A 198 -17.16 -1.76 9.58
C GLU A 198 -18.56 -2.29 9.94
N VAL A 199 -19.62 -1.55 9.61
CA VAL A 199 -21.02 -1.93 9.90
C VAL A 199 -21.44 -3.19 9.15
N ASN A 200 -20.82 -3.44 7.99
CA ASN A 200 -21.07 -4.65 7.21
C ASN A 200 -20.34 -5.89 7.76
N MET A 201 -19.60 -5.78 8.87
CA MET A 201 -18.93 -6.92 9.50
C MET A 201 -19.82 -7.63 10.51
N THR A 202 -19.70 -8.95 10.58
CA THR A 202 -20.31 -9.73 11.67
C THR A 202 -19.50 -9.59 12.96
N GLU A 203 -20.11 -9.88 14.10
CA GLU A 203 -19.41 -9.90 15.40
C GLU A 203 -18.21 -10.87 15.37
N GLU A 204 -18.36 -12.02 14.70
CA GLU A 204 -17.27 -12.98 14.51
C GLU A 204 -16.12 -12.39 13.68
N GLU A 205 -16.43 -11.68 12.58
CA GLU A 205 -15.43 -10.99 11.78
C GLU A 205 -14.69 -9.95 12.62
N ILE A 206 -15.41 -9.13 13.41
CA ILE A 206 -14.82 -8.14 14.32
C ILE A 206 -13.84 -8.81 15.29
N GLN A 207 -14.26 -9.88 15.97
CA GLN A 207 -13.42 -10.57 16.95
C GLN A 207 -12.16 -11.16 16.32
N ARG A 208 -12.27 -11.73 15.11
CA ARG A 208 -11.12 -12.24 14.36
C ARG A 208 -10.16 -11.12 13.94
N VAL A 209 -10.67 -9.97 13.50
CA VAL A 209 -9.81 -8.82 13.19
C VAL A 209 -9.10 -8.31 14.44
N VAL A 210 -9.80 -8.20 15.56
CA VAL A 210 -9.22 -7.75 16.83
C VAL A 210 -8.15 -8.71 17.34
N SER A 211 -8.34 -10.03 17.23
CA SER A 211 -7.38 -11.03 17.71
C SER A 211 -6.02 -10.91 17.03
N VAL A 212 -5.98 -10.59 15.73
CA VAL A 212 -4.74 -10.35 14.98
C VAL A 212 -3.86 -9.29 15.66
N PHE A 213 -4.46 -8.20 16.12
CA PHE A 213 -3.72 -7.13 16.76
C PHE A 213 -3.42 -7.41 18.25
N GLN A 214 -4.21 -8.25 18.92
CA GLN A 214 -3.97 -8.64 20.32
C GLN A 214 -2.88 -9.71 20.49
N GLU A 215 -2.82 -10.69 19.59
CA GLU A 215 -1.82 -11.77 19.60
C GLU A 215 -0.40 -11.23 19.37
N SER A 216 -0.29 -10.10 18.67
CA SER A 216 0.95 -9.34 18.54
C SER A 216 1.31 -8.62 19.85
N LYS A 217 1.79 -9.37 20.86
CA LYS A 217 2.18 -8.91 22.21
C LYS A 217 3.12 -7.68 22.27
N SER A 218 3.67 -7.22 21.14
CA SER A 218 4.61 -6.11 21.05
C SER A 218 4.04 -4.80 20.47
N ILE A 219 2.76 -4.75 20.06
CA ILE A 219 2.14 -3.54 19.49
C ILE A 219 1.49 -2.65 20.56
N CYS A 220 1.18 -3.21 21.73
CA CYS A 220 0.40 -2.56 22.80
C CYS A 220 1.12 -1.44 23.58
N THR A 221 2.34 -1.05 23.19
CA THR A 221 3.05 0.09 23.82
C THR A 221 2.72 1.46 23.22
N MET A 222 1.99 1.51 22.09
CA MET A 222 1.55 2.79 21.50
C MET A 222 0.19 3.29 22.00
N THR A 223 -0.56 2.47 22.73
CA THR A 223 -1.98 2.77 23.06
C THR A 223 -2.18 3.59 24.34
N ARG A 224 -1.14 3.79 25.17
CA ARG A 224 -1.30 4.54 26.44
C ARG A 224 -1.45 6.06 26.29
N ARG A 225 -1.25 6.62 25.08
CA ARG A 225 -1.48 8.05 24.79
C ARG A 225 -2.65 8.35 23.84
N LYS A 226 -3.42 7.33 23.41
CA LYS A 226 -4.62 7.49 22.57
C LYS A 226 -5.83 6.68 23.09
N ARG A 227 -5.88 6.36 24.38
CA ARG A 227 -7.15 6.01 25.06
C ARG A 227 -7.99 7.27 25.21
N LEU A 228 -8.61 7.72 24.11
CA LEU A 228 -9.66 8.73 24.13
C LEU A 228 -10.72 8.51 23.04
N PHE A 229 -10.57 7.48 22.19
CA PHE A 229 -11.49 7.23 21.07
C PHE A 229 -12.35 5.95 21.18
N LEU A 230 -12.31 5.23 22.30
CA LEU A 230 -13.08 3.99 22.48
C LEU A 230 -13.96 3.97 23.73
N HIS A 231 -14.34 5.14 24.27
CA HIS A 231 -15.18 5.21 25.47
C HIS A 231 -16.39 6.15 25.38
N ASN A 232 -16.81 6.57 24.18
CA ASN A 232 -18.10 7.25 23.98
C ASN A 232 -18.77 6.80 22.67
N LEU A 233 -19.00 5.49 22.56
CA LEU A 233 -20.14 4.95 21.83
C LEU A 233 -21.14 4.45 22.88
#